data_AF-A0A1Q9S8C5-F1
#
_entry.id   AF-A0A1Q9S8C5-F1
#
_cell.length_a   1.000
_cell.length_b   1.000
_cell.length_c   1.000
_cell.angle_alpha   90.00
_cell.angle_beta   90.00
_cell.angle_gamma   90.00
#
_symmetry.space_group_name_H-M   'P 1'
#
loop_
_entity.id
_entity.type
_entity.pdbx_description
1 polymer ?
#
loop_
_entity_poly.entity_id
_entity_poly.type
_entity_poly.pdbx_seq_one_letter_code
_entity_poly.pdbx_strand_id
1 'polypeptide(L)' 'MPDPAPAATGGTGLESTEDFPTEVAGLSLTQLHVLHSKLCRQLDHETLTNPAGPHPLTQDRHQEVVAELDTRATTGPA' A
#
# COMPACT_ATOMS: atom_id res chain seq x y z
N MET A 1 7.42 40.30 1.56
CA MET A 1 7.08 38.97 1.00
C MET A 1 8.33 38.36 0.41
N PRO A 2 8.58 37.03 0.51
CA PRO A 2 7.61 35.97 0.76
C PRO A 2 7.75 35.24 2.10
N ASP A 3 6.61 34.72 2.54
CA ASP A 3 6.45 33.62 3.50
C ASP A 3 6.62 32.31 2.70
N PRO A 4 7.48 31.36 3.10
CA PRO A 4 7.48 30.05 2.48
C PRO A 4 6.35 29.23 3.09
N ALA A 5 5.19 29.26 2.43
CA ALA A 5 4.18 28.22 2.61
C ALA A 5 4.86 26.85 2.47
N PRO A 6 4.71 25.92 3.43
CA PRO A 6 5.10 24.54 3.20
C PRO A 6 4.09 23.96 2.19
N ALA A 7 4.45 24.05 0.92
CA ALA A 7 3.89 23.20 -0.12
C ALA A 7 4.35 21.76 0.14
N ALA A 8 3.71 21.11 1.11
CA ALA A 8 3.84 19.70 1.40
C ALA A 8 2.55 18.95 0.99
N THR A 9 1.85 19.42 -0.04
CA THR A 9 0.77 18.66 -0.68
C THR A 9 1.38 17.79 -1.78
N GLY A 10 2.26 16.88 -1.35
CA GLY A 10 2.99 15.95 -2.21
C GLY A 10 3.25 14.62 -1.51
N GLY A 11 2.42 14.30 -0.50
CA GLY A 11 2.38 12.98 0.09
C GLY A 11 1.97 11.99 -1.00
N THR A 12 2.95 11.33 -1.61
CA THR A 12 2.73 10.04 -2.28
C THR A 12 2.63 8.89 -1.27
N GLY A 13 2.62 9.22 0.03
CA GLY A 13 2.12 8.34 1.04
C GLY A 13 0.61 8.28 0.90
N LEU A 14 0.07 7.07 0.83
CA LEU A 14 -1.32 6.82 1.19
C LEU A 14 -1.61 7.67 2.43
N GLU A 15 -2.39 8.73 2.32
CA GLU A 15 -3.06 9.25 3.52
C GLU A 15 -3.71 8.01 4.12
N SER A 16 -3.58 7.79 5.43
CA SER A 16 -3.96 6.54 6.11
C SER A 16 -5.46 6.16 5.98
N THR A 17 -6.20 6.87 5.12
CA THR A 17 -7.60 6.81 4.74
C THR A 17 -7.82 6.76 3.21
N GLU A 18 -6.86 6.33 2.38
CA GLU A 18 -7.26 5.76 1.08
C GLU A 18 -7.89 4.40 1.38
N ASP A 19 -9.23 4.32 1.31
CA ASP A 19 -10.05 3.15 1.59
C ASP A 19 -9.40 1.87 1.08
N PHE A 20 -8.84 1.07 2.00
CA PHE A 20 -8.39 -0.27 1.67
C PHE A 20 -9.62 -1.04 1.18
N PRO A 21 -9.57 -1.62 -0.02
CA PRO A 21 -10.75 -2.25 -0.60
C PRO A 21 -11.24 -3.36 0.31
N THR A 22 -12.55 -3.38 0.57
CA THR A 22 -13.19 -4.40 1.41
C THR A 22 -12.99 -5.81 0.84
N GLU A 23 -12.83 -5.93 -0.48
CA GLU A 23 -12.57 -7.20 -1.16
C GLU A 23 -11.40 -7.07 -2.14
N VAL A 24 -10.26 -7.66 -1.79
CA VAL A 24 -9.05 -7.68 -2.62
C VAL A 24 -9.23 -8.57 -3.86
N ALA A 25 -10.01 -9.65 -3.74
CA ALA A 25 -10.33 -10.57 -4.83
C ALA A 25 -11.12 -9.93 -5.98
N GLY A 26 -11.90 -8.88 -5.71
CA GLY A 26 -12.68 -8.16 -6.73
C GLY A 26 -11.87 -7.19 -7.59
N LEU A 27 -10.60 -6.93 -7.24
CA LEU A 27 -9.75 -5.97 -7.93
C LEU A 27 -9.22 -6.56 -9.24
N SER A 28 -9.02 -5.70 -10.26
CA SER A 28 -8.21 -6.08 -11.42
C SER A 28 -6.74 -6.30 -11.03
N LEU A 29 -5.99 -7.07 -11.84
CA LEU A 29 -4.57 -7.32 -11.58
C LEU A 29 -3.75 -6.02 -11.48
N THR A 30 -4.07 -5.03 -12.33
CA THR A 30 -3.43 -3.71 -12.28
C THR A 30 -3.70 -2.99 -10.97
N GLN A 31 -4.96 -2.99 -10.48
CA GLN A 31 -5.30 -2.39 -9.19
C GLN A 31 -4.59 -3.09 -8.04
N LEU A 32 -4.48 -4.42 -8.10
CA LEU A 32 -3.79 -5.23 -7.11
C LEU A 32 -2.29 -4.92 -7.05
N HIS A 33 -1.63 -4.75 -8.21
CA HIS A 33 -0.23 -4.31 -8.28
C HIS A 33 -0.02 -2.88 -7.76
N VAL A 34 -0.95 -1.96 -8.06
CA VAL A 34 -0.90 -0.60 -7.54
C VAL A 34 -1.04 -0.60 -6.02
N LEU A 35 -1.98 -1.40 -5.48
CA LEU A 35 -2.18 -1.55 -4.04
C LEU A 35 -0.96 -2.16 -3.36
N HIS A 36 -0.36 -3.21 -3.95
CA HIS A 36 0.88 -3.81 -3.48
C HIS A 36 2.02 -2.78 -3.40
N SER A 37 2.23 -2.00 -4.47
CA SER A 37 3.27 -0.96 -4.51
C SER A 37 3.06 0.11 -3.43
N LYS A 38 1.81 0.52 -3.22
CA LYS A 38 1.45 1.49 -2.18
C LYS A 38 1.71 0.95 -0.77
N LEU A 39 1.33 -0.30 -0.49
CA LEU A 39 1.59 -0.95 0.80
C LEU A 39 3.08 -1.16 1.05
N CYS A 40 3.87 -1.54 0.04
CA CYS A 40 5.33 -1.62 0.17
C CYS A 40 5.94 -0.27 0.57
N ARG A 41 5.56 0.82 -0.09
CA ARG A 41 6.03 2.16 0.28
C ARG A 41 5.62 2.56 1.68
N GLN A 42 4.41 2.20 2.09
CA GLN A 42 3.92 2.48 3.44
C GLN A 42 4.69 1.67 4.48
N LEU A 43 4.93 0.38 4.24
CA LEU A 43 5.75 -0.47 5.11
C LEU A 43 7.19 0.04 5.21
N ASP A 44 7.79 0.46 4.10
CA ASP A 44 9.13 1.05 4.08
C ASP A 44 9.15 2.33 4.93
N HIS A 45 8.15 3.21 4.75
CA HIS A 45 8.02 4.43 5.53
C HIS A 45 7.86 4.14 7.03
N GLU A 46 6.93 3.26 7.40
CA GLU A 46 6.68 2.89 8.80
C GLU A 46 7.91 2.21 9.42
N THR A 47 8.63 1.37 8.66
CA THR A 47 9.88 0.74 9.13
C THR A 47 10.99 1.77 9.38
N LEU A 48 11.09 2.81 8.53
CA LEU A 48 12.10 3.85 8.66
C LEU A 48 11.75 4.91 9.72
N THR A 49 10.47 5.13 9.98
CA THR A 49 9.99 6.22 10.86
C THR A 49 9.55 5.74 12.25
N ASN A 50 9.13 4.50 12.39
CA ASN A 50 8.68 3.93 13.66
C ASN A 50 9.74 2.99 14.24
N PRO A 51 10.31 3.29 15.43
CA PRO A 51 11.28 2.41 16.08
C PRO A 51 10.68 1.06 16.53
N ALA A 52 9.34 0.96 16.65
CA ALA A 52 8.66 -0.30 16.92
C ALA A 52 8.45 -1.16 15.65
N GLY A 53 8.81 -0.64 14.47
CA GLY A 53 8.62 -1.30 13.19
C GLY A 53 7.30 -0.95 12.50
N PRO A 54 7.03 -1.59 11.34
CA PRO A 54 5.81 -1.36 10.57
C PRO A 54 4.55 -1.72 11.35
N HIS A 55 3.45 -1.05 11.04
CA HIS A 55 2.18 -1.24 11.72
C HIS A 55 1.60 -2.62 11.34
N PRO A 56 1.11 -3.42 12.32
CA PRO A 56 0.64 -4.78 12.06
C PRO A 56 -0.52 -4.81 11.05
N LEU A 57 -1.45 -3.85 11.12
CA LEU A 57 -2.53 -3.73 10.14
C LEU A 57 -2.04 -3.51 8.70
N THR A 58 -0.94 -2.78 8.50
CA THR A 58 -0.35 -2.56 7.18
C THR A 58 0.29 -3.86 6.67
N GLN A 59 0.90 -4.64 7.57
CA GLN A 59 1.44 -5.97 7.24
C GLN A 59 0.35 -6.96 6.86
N ASP A 60 -0.74 -7.05 7.63
CA ASP A 60 -1.87 -7.95 7.34
C ASP A 60 -2.45 -7.67 5.95
N ARG A 61 -2.67 -6.38 5.63
CA ARG A 61 -3.15 -5.94 4.31
C ARG A 61 -2.17 -6.27 3.19
N HIS A 62 -0.86 -6.13 3.43
CA HIS A 62 0.17 -6.49 2.45
C HIS A 62 0.15 -7.98 2.16
N GLN A 63 0.04 -8.82 3.20
CA GLN A 63 -0.06 -10.27 3.07
C GLN A 63 -1.31 -10.69 2.28
N GLU A 64 -2.46 -10.06 2.52
CA GLU A 64 -3.70 -10.32 1.78
C GLU A 64 -3.52 -10.06 0.28
N VAL A 65 -2.91 -8.92 -0.07
CA VAL A 65 -2.64 -8.55 -1.47
C VAL A 65 -1.63 -9.50 -2.13
N VAL A 66 -0.59 -9.91 -1.41
CA VAL A 66 0.40 -10.88 -1.91
C VAL A 66 -0.24 -12.24 -2.14
N ALA A 67 -1.08 -12.72 -1.21
CA ALA A 67 -1.76 -14.00 -1.35
C ALA A 67 -2.70 -14.02 -2.57
N GLU A 68 -3.43 -12.94 -2.81
CA GLU A 68 -4.27 -12.80 -4.00
C GLU A 68 -3.42 -12.77 -5.29
N LEU A 69 -2.29 -12.06 -5.29
CA LEU A 69 -1.36 -12.03 -6.43
C LEU A 69 -0.79 -13.41 -6.75
N ASP A 70 -0.38 -14.16 -5.73
CA ASP A 70 0.16 -15.51 -5.88
C ASP A 70 -0.90 -16.51 -6.38
N THR A 71 -2.13 -16.38 -5.87
CA THR A 71 -3.28 -17.17 -6.35
C THR A 71 -3.52 -16.93 -7.84
N ARG A 72 -3.45 -15.67 -8.30
CA ARG A 72 -3.60 -15.31 -9.72
C ARG A 72 -2.43 -15.74 -10.58
N ALA A 73 -1.21 -15.71 -10.05
CA ALA A 73 -0.02 -16.21 -10.75
C ALA A 73 -0.10 -17.73 -10.95
N THR A 74 -0.62 -18.46 -9.96
CA THR A 74 -0.81 -19.91 -10.00
C THR A 74 -2.01 -20.32 -10.86
N THR A 75 -3.05 -19.46 -10.95
CA THR A 75 -4.29 -19.72 -11.70
C THR A 75 -4.26 -19.17 -13.14
N GLY A 76 -3.22 -18.43 -13.53
CA GLY A 76 -3.02 -17.98 -14.91
C GLY A 76 -2.87 -19.16 -15.87
N PRO A 77 -3.36 -19.07 -17.13
CA PRO A 77 -3.26 -20.18 -18.07
C PRO A 77 -1.79 -20.47 -18.36
N ALA A 78 -1.41 -21.74 -18.17
CA ALA A 78 -0.13 -22.27 -18.61
C ALA A 78 0.11 -22.07 -20.11
#